data_AF-A0A9D7MUQ5-F1
#
_entry.id   AF-A0A9D7MUQ5-F1
#
_cell.length_a   1.000
_cell.length_b   1.000
_cell.length_c   1.000
_cell.angle_alpha   90.00
_cell.angle_beta   90.00
_cell.angle_gamma   90.00
#
_symmetry.space_group_name_H-M   'P 1'
#
loop_
_entity.id
_entity.type
_entity.pdbx_description
1 polymer ?
#
loop_
_entity_poly.entity_id
_entity_poly.type
_entity_poly.pdbx_seq_one_letter_code
_entity_poly.pdbx_strand_id
1 'polypeptide(L)' 'MRKLIYNAGVSADGFIAGPDGEFDWLFTDQDYGIGEFMSEIDCTVMGRKSYEIIAQHDKDFFFH' A
#
# COMPACT_ATOMS: atom_id res chain seq x y z
N MET A 1 -16.40 1.90 18.20
CA MET A 1 -15.16 1.11 18.37
C MET A 1 -14.33 1.25 17.11
N ARG A 2 -13.00 1.38 17.23
CA ARG A 2 -12.09 1.50 16.07
C ARG A 2 -11.88 0.12 15.43
N LYS A 3 -11.73 0.06 14.11
CA LYS A 3 -11.46 -1.18 13.36
C LYS A 3 -9.97 -1.26 13.03
N LEU A 4 -9.43 -2.47 13.06
CA LEU A 4 -8.13 -2.78 12.43
C LEU A 4 -8.43 -3.29 11.03
N ILE A 5 -7.94 -2.59 10.01
CA ILE A 5 -8.17 -2.90 8.61
C ILE A 5 -6.81 -3.21 7.98
N TYR A 6 -6.74 -4.32 7.25
CA TYR A 6 -5.59 -4.67 6.42
C TYR A 6 -5.91 -4.35 4.97
N ASN A 7 -5.06 -3.57 4.32
CA ASN A 7 -5.16 -3.20 2.91
C ASN A 7 -3.79 -3.39 2.25
N ALA A 8 -3.77 -4.10 1.13
CA ALA A 8 -2.56 -4.35 0.34
C ALA A 8 -2.95 -4.75 -1.10
N GLY A 9 -2.13 -4.35 -2.08
CA GLY A 9 -2.14 -4.96 -3.40
C GLY A 9 -1.66 -6.41 -3.33
N VAL A 10 -2.32 -7.31 -4.05
CA VAL A 10 -1.97 -8.74 -4.09
C VAL A 10 -2.12 -9.27 -5.50
N SER A 11 -1.19 -10.13 -5.91
CA SER A 11 -1.28 -10.85 -7.17
C SER A 11 -2.45 -11.85 -7.12
N ALA A 12 -2.91 -12.30 -8.28
CA ALA A 12 -4.03 -13.24 -8.37
C ALA A 12 -3.77 -14.58 -7.65
N ASP A 13 -2.50 -14.96 -7.50
CA ASP A 13 -2.03 -16.15 -6.79
C ASP A 13 -1.60 -15.89 -5.33
N GLY A 14 -1.82 -14.67 -4.81
CA GLY A 14 -1.76 -14.39 -3.37
C GLY A 14 -0.44 -13.82 -2.84
N PHE A 15 0.44 -13.31 -3.71
CA PHE A 15 1.72 -12.73 -3.33
C PHE A 15 1.68 -11.19 -3.34
N ILE A 16 2.39 -10.57 -2.40
CA ILE A 16 2.47 -9.10 -2.27
C ILE A 16 3.73 -8.54 -2.92
N ALA A 17 4.79 -9.34 -3.01
CA ALA A 17 6.04 -8.98 -3.66
C ALA A 17 6.67 -10.22 -4.31
N GLY A 18 7.48 -10.00 -5.32
CA GLY A 18 8.30 -11.04 -5.93
C GLY A 18 9.41 -11.55 -4.99
N PRO A 19 10.14 -12.60 -5.40
CA PRO A 19 11.20 -13.22 -4.59
C PRO A 19 12.31 -12.26 -4.16
N ASP A 20 12.59 -11.23 -4.96
CA ASP A 20 13.61 -10.23 -4.72
C ASP A 20 13.02 -8.87 -4.25
N GLY A 21 11.72 -8.84 -3.92
CA GLY A 21 11.01 -7.68 -3.39
C GLY A 21 10.33 -6.82 -4.45
N GLU A 22 10.14 -7.35 -5.65
CA GLU A 22 9.55 -6.63 -6.79
C GLU A 22 8.05 -6.40 -6.61
N PHE A 23 7.60 -5.22 -7.04
CA PHE A 23 6.20 -4.80 -7.03
C PHE A 23 5.80 -4.07 -8.34
N ASP A 24 6.62 -4.20 -9.38
CA ASP A 24 6.44 -3.61 -10.72
C ASP A 24 5.17 -4.10 -11.43
N TRP A 25 4.65 -5.25 -11.02
CA TRP A 25 3.37 -5.79 -11.47
C TRP A 25 2.15 -5.05 -10.89
N LEU A 26 2.32 -4.26 -9.82
CA LEU A 26 1.24 -3.54 -9.18
C LEU A 26 0.92 -2.26 -9.96
N PHE A 27 -0.28 -2.21 -10.56
CA PHE A 27 -0.72 -1.05 -11.34
C PHE A 27 -1.19 0.10 -10.43
N THR A 28 -0.81 1.33 -10.79
CA THR A 28 -1.27 2.57 -10.15
C THR A 28 -1.83 3.54 -11.20
N ASP A 29 -2.47 3.00 -12.22
CA ASP A 29 -3.08 3.74 -13.32
C ASP A 29 -4.35 4.49 -12.92
N GLN A 30 -4.91 4.14 -11.76
CA GLN A 30 -6.11 4.74 -11.17
C GLN A 30 -5.97 4.77 -9.64
N ASP A 31 -6.84 5.55 -8.97
CA ASP A 31 -6.86 5.65 -7.50
C ASP A 31 -7.39 4.37 -6.82
N TYR A 32 -8.21 3.56 -7.51
CA TYR A 32 -8.84 2.36 -6.94
C TYR A 32 -9.60 2.59 -5.61
N GLY A 33 -10.02 3.82 -5.32
CA GLY A 33 -10.69 4.20 -4.08
C GLY A 33 -9.75 4.38 -2.88
N ILE A 34 -8.43 4.43 -3.11
CA ILE A 34 -7.44 4.60 -2.06
C ILE A 34 -7.59 5.97 -1.38
N GLY A 35 -7.84 7.05 -2.11
CA GLY A 35 -8.03 8.37 -1.51
C GLY A 35 -9.25 8.44 -0.58
N GLU A 36 -10.40 7.92 -1.01
CA GLU A 36 -11.59 7.84 -0.15
C GLU A 36 -11.33 6.95 1.07
N PHE A 37 -10.72 5.78 0.86
CA PHE A 37 -10.33 4.88 1.94
C PHE A 37 -9.42 5.56 2.96
N MET A 38 -8.34 6.21 2.50
CA MET A 38 -7.37 6.87 3.36
C MET A 38 -7.96 8.05 4.13
N SER A 39 -9.00 8.72 3.59
CA SER A 39 -9.73 9.77 4.31
C SER A 39 -10.43 9.28 5.59
N GLU A 40 -10.69 7.96 5.69
CA GLU A 40 -11.25 7.31 6.88
C GLU A 40 -10.18 6.78 7.86
N ILE A 41 -8.90 6.80 7.47
CA ILE A 41 -7.78 6.25 8.25
C ILE A 41 -7.03 7.37 8.97
N ASP A 42 -6.94 7.27 10.29
CA ASP A 42 -6.25 8.24 11.13
C ASP A 42 -4.84 7.78 11.58
N CYS A 43 -4.50 6.51 11.37
CA CYS A 43 -3.21 5.93 11.72
C CYS A 43 -2.88 4.71 10.85
N THR A 44 -1.66 4.68 10.32
CA THR A 44 -1.12 3.56 9.53
C THR A 44 0.03 2.90 10.30
N VAL A 45 0.05 1.57 10.31
CA VAL A 45 1.14 0.77 10.87
C VAL A 45 1.67 -0.18 9.81
N MET A 46 2.99 -0.25 9.66
CA MET A 46 3.64 -1.07 8.64
C MET A 46 4.98 -1.61 9.13
N GLY A 47 5.44 -2.71 8.52
CA GLY A 47 6.77 -3.27 8.79
C GLY A 47 7.88 -2.39 8.21
N ARG A 48 9.10 -2.52 8.74
CA ARG A 48 10.27 -1.71 8.34
C ARG A 48 10.53 -1.74 6.82
N LYS A 49 10.49 -2.92 6.20
CA LYS A 49 10.73 -3.07 4.76
C LYS A 49 9.70 -2.29 3.92
N SER A 50 8.41 -2.38 4.28
CA SER A 50 7.35 -1.61 3.62
C SER A 50 7.53 -0.10 3.83
N TYR A 51 7.91 0.31 5.04
CA TYR A 51 8.22 1.71 5.35
C TYR A 51 9.38 2.24 4.51
N GLU A 52 10.47 1.49 4.38
CA GLU A 52 11.64 1.89 3.59
C GLU A 52 11.28 2.06 2.10
N ILE A 53 10.46 1.18 1.53
CA ILE A 53 9.97 1.31 0.15
C ILE A 53 9.17 2.62 0.00
N ILE A 54 8.18 2.85 0.87
CA ILE A 54 7.34 4.05 0.80
C ILE A 54 8.17 5.33 0.99
N ALA A 55 9.14 5.32 1.91
CA ALA A 55 9.98 6.47 2.20
C ALA A 55 10.98 6.81 1.08
N GLN A 56 11.31 5.84 0.22
CA GLN A 56 12.19 6.03 -0.95
C GLN A 56 11.42 6.56 -2.18
N HIS A 57 10.11 6.38 -2.22
CA HIS A 57 9.25 6.84 -3.31
C HIS A 57 8.56 8.15 -2.92
N ASP A 58 8.08 8.91 -3.91
CA ASP A 58 7.42 10.18 -3.62
C ASP A 58 6.20 9.93 -2.72
N LYS A 59 6.05 10.75 -1.67
CA LYS A 59 4.98 10.55 -0.67
C LYS A 59 3.59 10.69 -1.28
N ASP A 60 3.51 11.46 -2.36
CA ASP A 60 2.30 11.66 -3.15
C ASP A 60 1.80 10.37 -3.82
N PHE A 61 2.65 9.32 -3.90
CA PHE A 61 2.27 8.01 -4.43
C PHE A 61 1.37 7.20 -3.48
N PHE A 62 1.45 7.44 -2.16
CA PHE A 62 0.77 6.62 -1.15
C PHE A 62 -0.25 7.38 -0.28
N PHE A 63 -0.19 8.71 -0.22
CA PHE A 63 -0.95 9.51 0.73
C PHE A 63 -1.74 10.66 0.10
N HIS A 64 -2.18 10.51 -1.15
CA HIS A 64 -3.19 11.40 -1.71
C HIS A 64 -4.59 11.15 -1.13
#